data_AF-A0A2E1Q024-F1
#
_entry.id   AF-A0A2E1Q024-F1
#
_cell.length_a   1.000
_cell.length_b   1.000
_cell.length_c   1.000
_cell.angle_alpha   90.00
_cell.angle_beta   90.00
_cell.angle_gamma   90.00
#
_symmetry.space_group_name_H-M   'P 1'
#
loop_
_entity.id
_entity.type
_entity.pdbx_description
1 polymer ?
#
loop_
_entity_poly.entity_id
_entity_poly.type
_entity_poly.pdbx_seq_one_letter_code
_entity_poly.pdbx_strand_id
1 'polypeptide(L)' 'MKIRMPSNDVEKKLYETFIRNQNTCPLCNSILEIKAVSYLENYTLREEATCPKCKVMARSKDHKMH' A
#
# COMPACT_ATOMS: atom_id res chain seq x y z
N MET A 1 6.40 8.20 -3.69
CA MET A 1 7.36 7.24 -3.10
C MET A 1 7.94 6.44 -4.25
N LYS A 2 9.22 6.65 -4.59
CA LYS A 2 9.92 5.82 -5.58
C LYS A 2 10.40 4.57 -4.87
N ILE A 3 9.89 3.41 -5.26
CA ILE A 3 10.35 2.12 -4.73
C ILE A 3 11.55 1.71 -5.60
N ARG A 4 12.75 1.71 -5.00
CA ARG A 4 13.98 1.27 -5.67
C ARG A 4 14.01 -0.26 -5.67
N MET A 5 14.23 -0.87 -6.83
CA MET A 5 14.42 -2.32 -6.91
C MET A 5 15.75 -2.71 -6.23
N PRO A 6 15.75 -3.76 -5.38
CA PRO A 6 16.94 -4.21 -4.67
C PRO A 6 17.97 -4.83 -5.64
N SER A 7 19.26 -4.69 -5.30
CA SER A 7 20.40 -5.08 -6.15
C SER A 7 21.11 -6.36 -5.69
N ASN A 8 20.86 -6.82 -4.46
CA ASN A 8 21.40 -8.06 -3.91
C ASN A 8 20.34 -8.87 -3.12
N ASP A 9 20.68 -10.11 -2.76
CA ASP A 9 19.76 -11.06 -2.13
C ASP A 9 19.25 -10.63 -0.74
N VAL A 10 20.08 -9.91 0.02
CA VAL A 10 19.69 -9.41 1.36
C VAL A 10 18.67 -8.30 1.21
N GLU A 11 18.92 -7.35 0.32
CA GLU A 11 18.00 -6.26 0.00
C GLU A 11 16.67 -6.81 -0.56
N LYS A 12 16.73 -7.89 -1.34
CA LYS A 12 15.52 -8.56 -1.87
C LYS A 12 14.63 -9.10 -0.75
N LYS A 13 15.20 -9.80 0.23
CA LYS A 13 14.43 -10.34 1.37
C LYS A 13 13.82 -9.23 2.23
N LEU A 14 14.56 -8.15 2.47
CA LEU A 14 14.05 -6.98 3.20
C LEU A 14 12.91 -6.32 2.42
N TYR A 15 13.05 -6.20 1.11
CA TYR A 15 12.02 -5.65 0.23
C TYR A 15 10.75 -6.51 0.23
N GLU A 16 10.86 -7.83 0.09
CA GLU A 16 9.72 -8.75 0.15
C GLU A 16 9.00 -8.67 1.50
N THR A 17 9.76 -8.59 2.60
CA THR A 17 9.22 -8.42 3.96
C THR A 17 8.50 -7.08 4.10
N PHE A 18 9.06 -6.01 3.55
CA PHE A 18 8.44 -4.69 3.54
C PHE A 18 7.11 -4.70 2.79
N ILE A 19 7.08 -5.28 1.58
CA ILE A 19 5.85 -5.40 0.78
C ILE A 19 4.80 -6.23 1.51
N ARG A 20 5.20 -7.34 2.11
CA ARG A 20 4.30 -8.17 2.92
C ARG A 20 3.67 -7.35 4.03
N ASN A 21 4.48 -6.63 4.80
CA ASN A 21 4.00 -5.83 5.93
C ASN A 21 3.06 -4.69 5.47
N GLN A 22 3.34 -4.06 4.33
CA GLN A 22 2.46 -3.04 3.74
C GLN A 22 1.10 -3.59 3.29
N ASN A 23 1.02 -4.88 2.99
CA ASN A 23 -0.19 -5.53 2.48
C ASN A 23 -0.96 -6.29 3.57
N THR A 24 -0.50 -6.26 4.83
CA THR A 24 -1.15 -6.94 5.95
C THR A 24 -1.70 -5.96 6.97
N CYS A 25 -2.88 -6.27 7.51
CA CYS A 25 -3.51 -5.50 8.57
C CYS A 25 -2.66 -5.56 9.85
N PRO A 26 -2.34 -4.42 10.48
CA PRO A 26 -1.52 -4.39 11.70
C PRO A 26 -2.20 -5.00 12.94
N LEU A 27 -3.52 -5.22 12.88
CA LEU A 27 -4.30 -5.73 14.02
C LEU A 27 -4.53 -7.25 13.94
N CYS A 28 -4.85 -7.77 12.75
CA CYS A 28 -5.25 -9.17 12.58
C CYS A 28 -4.43 -9.93 11.53
N ASN A 29 -3.39 -9.31 10.99
CA ASN A 29 -2.49 -9.88 9.96
C ASN A 29 -3.18 -10.38 8.69
N SER A 30 -4.46 -10.02 8.47
CA SER A 30 -5.17 -10.35 7.23
C SER A 30 -4.71 -9.46 6.08
N ILE A 31 -4.79 -9.97 4.85
CA ILE A 31 -4.43 -9.21 3.66
C ILE A 31 -5.38 -8.02 3.53
N LEU A 32 -4.84 -6.83 3.24
CA LEU A 32 -5.58 -5.61 3.01
C LEU A 32 -6.15 -5.60 1.58
N GLU A 33 -7.39 -5.16 1.44
CA GLU A 33 -7.98 -4.80 0.15
C GLU A 33 -7.54 -3.39 -0.23
N ILE A 34 -6.81 -3.28 -1.32
CA ILE A 34 -6.30 -2.00 -1.84
C ILE A 34 -7.18 -1.56 -3.01
N LYS A 35 -7.72 -0.34 -2.94
CA LYS A 35 -8.54 0.29 -3.98
C LYS A 35 -7.95 1.63 -4.36
N ALA A 36 -8.00 1.95 -5.66
CA ALA A 36 -7.66 3.28 -6.15
C ALA A 36 -8.94 4.03 -6.53
N VAL A 37 -9.13 5.20 -5.93
CA VAL A 37 -10.23 6.12 -6.21
C VAL A 37 -9.65 7.30 -6.98
N SER A 38 -10.05 7.47 -8.24
CA SER A 38 -9.61 8.60 -9.06
C SER A 38 -10.52 9.80 -8.83
N TYR A 39 -9.94 10.94 -8.45
CA TYR A 39 -10.59 12.24 -8.50
C TYR A 39 -10.16 12.94 -9.79
N LEU A 40 -10.95 12.72 -10.86
CA LEU A 40 -10.70 13.31 -12.19
C LEU A 40 -10.58 14.84 -12.16
N GLU A 41 -11.22 15.49 -11.19
CA GLU A 41 -11.25 16.94 -11.05
C GLU A 41 -9.90 17.56 -10.65
N ASN A 42 -9.03 16.81 -9.97
CA ASN A 42 -7.80 17.35 -9.38
C ASN A 42 -6.53 16.60 -9.78
N TYR A 43 -6.58 15.78 -10.83
CA TYR A 43 -5.48 14.90 -11.25
C TYR A 43 -4.90 14.10 -10.06
N THR A 44 -5.76 13.73 -9.10
CA THR A 44 -5.36 13.11 -7.85
C THR A 44 -5.95 11.72 -7.77
N LEU A 45 -5.10 10.73 -7.53
CA LEU A 45 -5.47 9.34 -7.31
C LEU A 45 -5.30 9.01 -5.83
N ARG A 46 -6.38 8.61 -5.17
CA ARG A 46 -6.38 8.16 -3.78
C ARG A 46 -6.25 6.65 -3.71
N GLU A 47 -5.23 6.16 -3.06
CA GLU A 47 -5.07 4.75 -2.70
C GLU A 47 -5.62 4.53 -1.29
N GLU A 48 -6.57 3.62 -1.13
CA GLU A 48 -7.12 3.21 0.16
C GLU A 48 -6.83 1.72 0.39
N ALA A 49 -6.28 1.38 1.55
CA ALA A 49 -6.09 0.00 1.98
C ALA A 49 -6.98 -0.30 3.19
N THR A 50 -7.91 -1.23 3.03
CA THR A 50 -8.93 -1.57 4.04
C THR A 50 -8.79 -3.01 4.48
N CYS A 51 -9.01 -3.29 5.76
CA CYS A 51 -9.04 -4.66 6.26
C CYS A 51 -10.46 -5.21 6.22
N PRO A 52 -10.75 -6.30 5.48
CA PRO A 52 -12.11 -6.84 5.40
C PRO A 52 -12.59 -7.47 6.71
N LYS A 53 -11.68 -7.94 7.58
CA LYS A 53 -12.04 -8.54 8.87
C LYS A 53 -12.28 -7.50 9.96
N CYS A 54 -11.33 -6.59 10.15
CA CYS A 54 -11.42 -5.56 11.19
C CYS A 54 -12.34 -4.40 10.78
N LYS A 55 -12.68 -4.27 9.49
CA LYS A 55 -13.42 -3.15 8.91
C LYS A 55 -12.77 -1.79 9.21
N VAL A 56 -11.44 -1.77 9.26
CA VAL A 56 -10.64 -0.56 9.48
C VAL A 56 -9.90 -0.17 8.20
N MET A 57 -9.77 1.14 7.97
CA MET A 57 -8.90 1.67 6.94
C MET A 57 -7.48 1.77 7.50
N ALA A 58 -6.57 0.96 6.99
CA ALA A 58 -5.19 0.89 7.46
C ALA A 58 -4.29 1.93 6.79
N ARG A 59 -4.61 2.35 5.56
CA ARG A 59 -3.86 3.35 4.79
C ARG A 59 -4.80 4.14 3.89
N SER A 60 -4.58 5.44 3.79
CA SER A 60 -5.15 6.31 2.76
C SER A 60 -4.07 7.26 2.29
N LYS A 61 -3.84 7.33 0.97
CA LYS A 61 -2.76 8.13 0.40
C LYS A 61 -3.16 8.75 -0.93
N ASP A 62 -2.97 10.05 -1.03
CA ASP A 62 -3.23 10.80 -2.25
C ASP A 62 -1.96 10.91 -3.11
N HIS A 63 -2.10 10.61 -4.39
CA HIS A 63 -1.07 10.68 -5.41
C HIS A 63 -1.46 11.75 -6.42
N LYS A 64 -0.72 12.86 -6.46
CA LYS A 64 -0.86 13.84 -7.54
C LYS A 64 -0.18 13.31 -8.79
N MET A 65 -0.94 13.24 -9.88
CA MET A 65 -0.42 12.97 -11.21
C MET A 65 0.08 14.32 -11.78
N HIS A 66 1.37 14.39 -12.09
CA HIS A 66 2.04 15.54 -12.72
C HIS A 66 2.33 15.24 -14.18
#